data_AF-A0A8H2ZP94-F1
#
_entry.id   AF-A0A8H2ZP94-F1
#
_cell.length_a   1.000
_cell.length_b   1.000
_cell.length_c   1.000
_cell.angle_alpha   90.00
_cell.angle_beta   90.00
_cell.angle_gamma   90.00
#
_symmetry.space_group_name_H-M   'P 1'
#
loop_
_entity.id
_entity.type
_entity.pdbx_description
1 polymer ?
#
loop_
_entity_poly.entity_id
_entity_poly.type
_entity_poly.pdbx_seq_one_letter_code
_entity_poly.pdbx_strand_id
1 'polypeptide(L)'
;MQDNLMTGLGFEVIDGVVTGDPLLRQEPEGGMQSHAFMLVLDFADAEGRKRRAELLKAQIYNYRNMLVSVVARVDPSRGFTHTSSSNIDDGPHIDPRFLSHPADLKIFSRHIQTLETLRQTKELSAFKHNGKRNHSKPFHIYILDTATTEYHSCGTTAMLPREKGDAVDEKLITHTVPIACA
;
A
#
# COMPACT_ATOMS: atom_id res chain seq x y z
N MET A 1 -11.77 -8.67 8.74
CA MET A 1 -10.83 -8.54 7.62
C MET A 1 -10.06 -7.24 7.75
N GLN A 2 -8.75 -7.27 7.57
CA GLN A 2 -7.89 -6.09 7.45
C GLN A 2 -7.07 -6.25 6.17
N ASP A 3 -6.79 -5.18 5.48
CA ASP A 3 -5.89 -5.17 4.33
C ASP A 3 -5.06 -3.88 4.39
N ASN A 4 -3.84 -3.91 3.87
CA ASN A 4 -2.99 -2.75 3.85
C ASN A 4 -3.36 -1.86 2.67
N LEU A 5 -3.38 -0.56 2.91
CA LEU A 5 -3.53 0.44 1.86
C LEU A 5 -2.20 1.07 1.48
N MET A 6 -2.05 1.33 0.18
CA MET A 6 -0.98 2.14 -0.37
C MET A 6 -1.53 3.36 -1.12
N THR A 7 -0.77 4.43 -1.09
CA THR A 7 -0.94 5.61 -1.95
C THR A 7 0.44 6.21 -2.20
N GLY A 8 0.69 6.84 -3.34
CA GLY A 8 2.03 7.37 -3.64
C GLY A 8 2.01 8.80 -4.13
N LEU A 9 3.18 9.44 -4.15
CA LEU A 9 3.40 10.71 -4.83
C LEU A 9 4.34 10.49 -6.01
N GLY A 10 3.94 11.04 -7.16
CA GLY A 10 4.73 11.01 -8.39
C GLY A 10 5.40 12.36 -8.61
N PHE A 11 6.68 12.31 -8.98
CA PHE A 11 7.50 13.50 -9.18
C PHE A 11 8.19 13.48 -10.54
N GLU A 12 8.27 14.65 -11.15
CA GLU A 12 9.02 14.85 -12.38
C GLU A 12 10.52 14.78 -12.10
N VAL A 13 11.23 13.95 -12.87
CA VAL A 13 12.68 13.77 -12.77
C VAL A 13 13.39 14.47 -13.94
N ILE A 14 12.76 14.52 -15.12
CA ILE A 14 13.27 15.14 -16.35
C ILE A 14 12.18 16.06 -16.93
N ASP A 15 12.56 17.19 -17.53
CA ASP A 15 11.59 18.13 -18.13
C ASP A 15 10.67 17.47 -19.16
N GLY A 16 9.38 17.76 -19.07
CA GLY A 16 8.40 17.37 -20.06
C GLY A 16 7.87 15.95 -19.87
N VAL A 17 8.29 15.24 -18.83
CA VAL A 17 7.71 13.94 -18.47
C VAL A 17 6.47 14.16 -17.61
N VAL A 18 5.34 13.60 -18.05
CA VAL A 18 4.09 13.62 -17.27
C VAL A 18 4.26 12.75 -16.04
N THR A 19 4.05 13.33 -14.85
CA THR A 19 3.85 12.56 -13.63
C THR A 19 2.47 11.93 -13.68
N GLY A 20 2.41 10.64 -14.01
CA GLY A 20 1.18 9.87 -13.97
C GLY A 20 0.54 9.85 -12.56
N ASP A 21 -0.74 9.50 -12.52
CA ASP A 21 -1.39 9.05 -11.29
C ASP A 21 -0.52 7.97 -10.64
N PRO A 22 -0.23 8.03 -9.34
CA PRO A 22 0.66 7.07 -8.68
C PRO A 22 0.22 5.62 -8.89
N LEU A 23 -1.03 5.38 -9.26
CA LEU A 23 -1.62 4.07 -9.45
C LEU A 23 -2.56 4.11 -10.65
N LEU A 24 -2.05 4.50 -11.83
CA LEU A 24 -2.75 4.29 -13.11
C LEU A 24 -3.47 2.95 -13.00
N ARG A 25 -4.80 3.02 -12.95
CA ARG A 25 -5.70 1.89 -12.78
C ARG A 25 -5.13 0.70 -13.54
N GLN A 26 -5.24 -0.49 -12.95
CA GLN A 26 -5.05 -1.76 -13.63
C GLN A 26 -6.10 -1.94 -14.76
N GLU A 27 -6.19 -0.98 -15.68
CA GLU A 27 -6.96 -1.07 -16.90
C GLU A 27 -6.23 -2.07 -17.80
N PRO A 28 -6.95 -3.06 -18.35
CA PRO A 28 -6.36 -4.17 -19.09
C PRO A 28 -5.67 -3.75 -20.39
N GLU A 29 -5.84 -2.52 -20.86
CA GLU A 29 -5.35 -2.06 -22.16
C GLU A 29 -4.50 -0.78 -22.05
N GLY A 30 -3.18 -0.95 -22.06
CA GLY A 30 -2.20 0.16 -22.12
C GLY A 30 -1.33 0.33 -20.87
N GLY A 31 -0.77 -0.77 -20.36
CA GLY A 31 -0.06 -0.82 -19.08
C GLY A 31 1.26 -0.03 -19.04
N MET A 32 1.31 0.99 -18.17
CA MET A 32 2.54 1.30 -17.44
C MET A 32 2.64 0.30 -16.29
N GLN A 33 3.62 -0.60 -16.34
CA GLN A 33 3.90 -1.50 -15.21
C GLN A 33 4.43 -0.68 -14.03
N SER A 34 3.61 -0.46 -13.01
CA SER A 34 4.10 -0.01 -11.70
C SER A 34 4.77 -1.20 -11.02
N HIS A 35 6.09 -1.32 -11.15
CA HIS A 35 6.83 -2.21 -10.27
C HIS A 35 6.81 -1.60 -8.86
N ALA A 36 6.11 -2.24 -7.93
CA ALA A 36 6.25 -1.95 -6.51
C ALA A 36 7.67 -2.35 -6.09
N PHE A 37 8.63 -1.46 -6.28
CA PHE A 37 10.02 -1.69 -5.88
C PHE A 37 10.13 -1.39 -4.38
N MET A 38 9.87 -2.41 -3.56
CA MET A 38 10.18 -2.34 -2.14
C MET A 38 11.71 -2.39 -2.00
N LEU A 39 12.37 -1.24 -1.96
CA LEU A 39 13.82 -1.17 -1.77
C LEU A 39 14.18 -1.47 -0.31
N VAL A 40 14.02 -2.72 0.14
CA VAL A 40 14.65 -3.21 1.37
C VAL A 40 16.04 -3.71 1.01
N LEU A 41 17.01 -2.80 1.03
CA LEU A 41 18.43 -3.13 0.93
C LEU A 41 19.15 -2.48 2.12
N ASP A 42 19.00 -3.11 3.29
CA ASP A 42 19.78 -2.76 4.48
C ASP A 42 21.17 -3.41 4.36
N PHE A 43 22.17 -2.59 4.03
CA PHE A 43 23.57 -3.02 4.00
C PHE A 43 24.33 -2.38 5.17
N ALA A 44 24.88 -3.25 6.03
CA ALA A 44 25.59 -2.84 7.24
C ALA A 44 26.93 -2.14 6.93
N ASP A 45 27.60 -2.51 5.84
CA ASP A 45 28.92 -1.98 5.47
C ASP A 45 28.88 -0.84 4.44
N ALA A 46 29.99 -0.11 4.34
CA ALA A 46 30.11 1.06 3.47
C ALA A 46 30.06 0.69 1.97
N GLU A 47 30.51 -0.52 1.62
CA GLU A 47 30.54 -0.99 0.23
C GLU A 47 29.14 -1.34 -0.26
N GLY A 48 28.33 -2.02 0.55
CA GLY A 48 26.94 -2.30 0.25
C GLY A 48 26.10 -1.03 0.15
N ARG A 49 26.36 -0.01 0.98
CA ARG A 49 25.73 1.32 0.82
C ARG A 49 26.11 1.99 -0.50
N LYS A 50 27.37 1.87 -0.94
CA LYS A 50 27.85 2.41 -2.22
C LYS A 50 27.23 1.67 -3.40
N ARG A 51 27.18 0.34 -3.34
CA ARG A 51 26.54 -0.51 -4.37
C ARG A 51 25.04 -0.23 -4.49
N ARG A 52 24.35 -0.02 -3.36
CA ARG A 52 22.96 0.46 -3.34
C ARG A 52 22.82 1.80 -4.05
N ALA A 53 23.71 2.76 -3.79
CA ALA A 53 23.66 4.06 -4.46
C ALA A 53 23.88 3.96 -5.98
N GLU A 54 24.75 3.05 -6.43
CA GLU A 54 24.97 2.78 -7.86
C GLU A 54 23.75 2.12 -8.51
N LEU A 55 23.17 1.09 -7.89
CA LEU A 55 21.95 0.43 -8.36
C LEU A 55 20.78 1.41 -8.41
N LEU A 56 20.62 2.21 -7.35
CA LEU A 56 19.61 3.25 -7.28
C LEU A 56 19.79 4.27 -8.41
N LYS A 57 21.02 4.73 -8.67
CA LYS A 57 21.31 5.62 -9.80
C LYS A 57 20.96 4.97 -11.13
N ALA A 58 21.46 3.76 -11.40
CA ALA A 58 21.23 3.05 -12.66
C ALA A 58 19.73 2.81 -12.94
N GLN A 59 18.94 2.52 -11.89
CA GLN A 59 17.50 2.39 -12.00
C GLN A 59 16.80 3.75 -12.17
N ILE A 60 17.10 4.75 -11.33
CA ILE A 60 16.53 6.11 -11.45
C ILE A 60 16.76 6.70 -12.85
N TYR A 61 17.93 6.51 -13.44
CA TYR A 61 18.23 7.03 -14.78
C TYR A 61 17.48 6.31 -15.92
N ASN A 62 16.96 5.09 -15.70
CA ASN A 62 16.13 4.38 -16.66
C ASN A 62 14.63 4.70 -16.51
N TYR A 63 14.20 5.22 -15.35
CA TYR A 63 12.83 5.63 -15.13
C TYR A 63 12.65 7.13 -15.45
N ARG A 64 11.81 7.43 -16.46
CA ARG A 64 11.51 8.83 -16.85
C ARG A 64 10.67 9.57 -15.79
N ASN A 65 9.98 8.84 -14.93
CA ASN A 65 9.18 9.30 -13.79
C ASN A 65 9.52 8.46 -12.55
N MET A 66 9.48 9.06 -11.36
CA MET A 66 9.75 8.33 -10.12
C MET A 66 8.57 8.47 -9.16
N LEU A 67 8.02 7.31 -8.78
CA LEU A 67 6.91 7.18 -7.86
C LEU A 67 7.44 6.76 -6.49
N VAL A 68 7.03 7.47 -5.44
CA VAL A 68 7.30 7.08 -4.06
C VAL A 68 5.99 6.76 -3.39
N SER A 69 5.78 5.48 -3.07
CA SER A 69 4.58 4.99 -2.40
C SER A 69 4.74 4.96 -0.89
N VAL A 70 3.66 5.35 -0.21
CA VAL A 70 3.43 5.16 1.22
C VAL A 70 2.56 3.94 1.40
N VAL A 71 2.93 3.11 2.36
CA VAL A 71 2.12 2.00 2.85
C VAL A 71 1.79 2.25 4.30
N ALA A 72 0.51 2.22 4.66
CA ALA A 72 0.14 2.19 6.07
C ALA A 72 0.12 0.73 6.53
N ARG A 73 1.07 0.37 7.40
CA ARG A 73 1.15 -1.01 7.95
C ARG A 73 0.21 -1.25 9.12
N VAL A 74 -0.41 -0.19 9.63
CA VAL A 74 -1.38 -0.23 10.71
C VAL A 74 -2.56 0.63 10.30
N ASP A 75 -3.49 0.01 9.61
CA ASP A 75 -4.78 0.60 9.25
C ASP A 75 -5.84 0.12 10.25
N PRO A 76 -6.34 0.98 11.16
CA PRO A 76 -7.43 0.64 12.08
C PRO A 76 -8.74 0.25 11.40
N SER A 77 -8.99 0.64 10.16
CA SER A 77 -10.16 0.18 9.41
C SER A 77 -10.23 -1.35 9.37
N ARG A 78 -11.44 -1.88 9.52
CA ARG A 78 -11.71 -3.32 9.47
C ARG A 78 -12.83 -3.56 8.49
N GLY A 79 -12.64 -4.42 7.51
CA GLY A 79 -13.68 -4.90 6.62
C GLY A 79 -14.25 -6.25 7.05
N PHE A 80 -15.08 -6.81 6.18
CA PHE A 80 -15.65 -8.14 6.30
C PHE A 80 -15.74 -8.83 4.94
N THR A 81 -15.87 -10.15 4.99
CA THR A 81 -16.22 -10.99 3.84
C THR A 81 -17.29 -11.98 4.29
N HIS A 82 -18.33 -12.15 3.49
CA HIS A 82 -19.43 -13.08 3.76
C HIS A 82 -19.85 -13.79 2.47
N THR A 83 -20.40 -14.99 2.61
CA THR A 83 -21.06 -15.69 1.50
C THR A 83 -22.21 -14.84 0.97
N SER A 84 -22.30 -14.69 -0.35
CA SER A 84 -23.37 -13.93 -1.01
C SER A 84 -24.64 -14.76 -1.18
N SER A 85 -24.52 -16.08 -1.27
CA SER A 85 -25.61 -17.03 -1.39
C SER A 85 -25.23 -18.39 -0.79
N SER A 86 -26.10 -19.39 -0.96
CA SER A 86 -25.80 -20.80 -0.63
C SER A 86 -25.12 -21.57 -1.78
N ASN A 87 -24.97 -20.96 -2.97
CA ASN A 87 -24.27 -21.57 -4.10
C ASN A 87 -22.76 -21.34 -3.97
N ILE A 88 -21.96 -22.39 -4.10
CA ILE A 88 -20.50 -22.32 -3.93
C ILE A 88 -19.79 -21.61 -5.09
N ASP A 89 -20.43 -21.57 -6.27
CA ASP A 89 -19.88 -20.90 -7.45
C ASP A 89 -20.08 -19.38 -7.41
N ASP A 90 -20.93 -18.88 -6.50
CA ASP A 90 -21.16 -17.45 -6.35
C ASP A 90 -20.01 -16.82 -5.54
N GLY A 91 -19.42 -15.74 -6.07
CA GLY A 91 -18.34 -15.02 -5.39
C GLY A 91 -18.79 -14.43 -4.05
N PRO A 92 -17.89 -14.33 -3.04
CA PRO A 92 -18.23 -13.76 -1.75
C PRO A 92 -18.48 -12.25 -1.83
N HIS A 93 -19.28 -11.73 -0.91
CA HIS A 93 -19.42 -10.29 -0.69
C HIS A 93 -18.26 -9.78 0.16
N ILE A 94 -17.39 -8.96 -0.43
CA ILE A 94 -16.19 -8.41 0.22
C ILE A 94 -16.37 -6.89 0.36
N ASP A 95 -16.31 -6.40 1.60
CA ASP A 95 -16.28 -4.96 1.90
C ASP A 95 -15.09 -4.67 2.85
N PRO A 96 -13.96 -4.17 2.34
CA PRO A 96 -12.79 -3.84 3.15
C PRO A 96 -13.00 -2.65 4.09
N ARG A 97 -14.02 -1.80 3.85
CA ARG A 97 -14.26 -0.54 4.57
C ARG A 97 -13.02 0.35 4.70
N PHE A 98 -12.30 0.50 3.60
CA PHE A 98 -11.09 1.33 3.53
C PHE A 98 -11.35 2.76 4.01
N LEU A 99 -10.39 3.30 4.79
CA LEU A 99 -10.41 4.67 5.33
C LEU A 99 -11.65 5.01 6.18
N SER A 100 -12.41 4.01 6.64
CA SER A 100 -13.59 4.20 7.49
C SER A 100 -13.25 4.69 8.89
N HIS A 101 -12.05 4.38 9.39
CA HIS A 101 -11.56 4.88 10.66
C HIS A 101 -10.83 6.23 10.49
N PRO A 102 -11.16 7.26 11.29
CA PRO A 102 -10.64 8.63 11.08
C PRO A 102 -9.13 8.78 11.30
N ALA A 103 -8.49 7.81 11.95
CA ALA A 103 -7.03 7.81 12.10
C ALA A 103 -6.31 7.49 10.80
N ASP A 104 -6.92 6.74 9.87
CA ASP A 104 -6.27 6.28 8.65
C ASP A 104 -5.87 7.47 7.78
N LEU A 105 -6.81 8.40 7.53
CA LEU A 105 -6.53 9.63 6.79
C LEU A 105 -5.44 10.49 7.44
N LYS A 106 -5.38 10.52 8.78
CA LYS A 106 -4.34 11.25 9.51
C LYS A 106 -2.97 10.61 9.34
N ILE A 107 -2.90 9.28 9.41
CA ILE A 107 -1.68 8.49 9.20
C ILE A 107 -1.17 8.72 7.78
N PHE A 108 -2.03 8.54 6.77
CA PHE A 108 -1.67 8.77 5.37
C PHE A 108 -1.23 10.22 5.10
N SER A 109 -1.96 11.20 5.64
CA SER A 109 -1.60 12.62 5.47
C SER A 109 -0.22 12.93 6.01
N ARG A 110 0.13 12.38 7.19
CA ARG A 110 1.47 12.55 7.78
C ARG A 110 2.55 11.86 6.95
N HIS A 111 2.30 10.66 6.45
CA HIS A 111 3.26 9.96 5.61
C HIS A 111 3.53 10.71 4.30
N ILE A 112 2.50 11.25 3.65
CA ILE A 112 2.64 12.05 2.43
C ILE A 112 3.43 13.34 2.70
N GLN A 113 3.17 14.01 3.84
CA GLN A 113 3.97 15.17 4.27
C GLN A 113 5.44 14.80 4.53
N THR A 114 5.70 13.65 5.14
CA THR A 114 7.06 13.13 5.34
C THR A 114 7.74 12.87 4.01
N LEU A 115 7.05 12.30 3.02
CA LEU A 115 7.61 12.12 1.67
C LEU A 115 7.98 13.44 1.01
N GLU A 116 7.14 14.47 1.14
CA GLU A 116 7.44 15.82 0.64
C GLU A 116 8.70 16.41 1.28
N THR A 117 8.90 16.16 2.58
CA THR A 117 10.09 16.60 3.31
C THR A 117 11.32 15.80 2.88
N LEU A 118 11.19 14.47 2.79
CA LEU A 118 12.26 13.56 2.43
C LEU A 118 12.80 13.87 1.02
N ARG A 119 11.94 14.23 0.09
CA ARG A 119 12.31 14.65 -1.27
C ARG A 119 13.23 15.88 -1.29
N GLN A 120 13.12 16.77 -0.31
CA GLN A 120 13.97 17.96 -0.22
C GLN A 120 15.38 17.65 0.31
N THR A 121 15.66 16.41 0.69
CA THR A 121 16.99 16.01 1.17
C THR A 121 17.98 15.93 0.01
N LYS A 122 19.26 16.18 0.30
CA LYS A 122 20.35 16.16 -0.70
C LYS A 122 20.53 14.77 -1.33
N GLU A 123 20.23 13.71 -0.59
CA GLU A 123 20.31 12.31 -1.03
C GLU A 123 19.30 12.03 -2.14
N LEU A 124 18.17 12.74 -2.12
CA LEU A 124 17.11 12.68 -3.12
C LEU A 124 17.17 13.87 -4.10
N SER A 125 18.33 14.50 -4.27
CA SER A 125 18.53 15.61 -5.21
C SER A 125 18.29 15.28 -6.70
N ALA A 126 18.22 13.98 -7.04
CA ALA A 126 17.77 13.54 -8.37
C ALA A 126 16.31 13.93 -8.66
N PHE A 127 15.50 14.13 -7.62
CA PHE A 127 14.16 14.69 -7.77
C PHE A 127 14.23 16.19 -7.99
N LYS A 128 13.48 16.69 -8.98
CA LYS A 128 13.38 18.13 -9.19
C LYS A 128 12.61 18.77 -8.06
N HIS A 129 13.27 19.68 -7.34
CA HIS A 129 12.66 20.43 -6.24
C HIS A 129 11.39 21.17 -6.70
N ASN A 130 11.40 21.69 -7.92
CA ASN A 130 10.29 22.38 -8.60
C ASN A 130 9.67 21.57 -9.75
N GLY A 131 9.87 20.25 -9.79
CA GLY A 131 9.25 19.39 -10.79
C GLY A 131 7.73 19.35 -10.64
N LYS A 132 7.03 19.04 -11.74
CA LYS A 132 5.59 18.78 -11.70
C LYS A 132 5.26 17.67 -10.71
N ARG A 133 4.08 17.79 -10.11
CA ARG A 133 3.51 16.83 -9.16
C ARG A 133 2.21 16.31 -9.73
N ASN A 134 1.88 15.07 -9.40
CA ASN A 134 0.59 14.48 -9.73
C ASN A 134 -0.55 14.87 -8.75
N HIS A 135 -0.22 15.60 -7.67
CA HIS A 135 -1.22 16.12 -6.74
C HIS A 135 -1.37 17.64 -6.87
N SER A 136 -2.61 18.09 -7.08
CA SER A 136 -3.03 19.49 -6.96
C SER A 136 -4.08 19.69 -5.86
N LYS A 137 -4.58 18.58 -5.30
CA LYS A 137 -5.65 18.54 -4.30
C LYS A 137 -5.07 18.53 -2.88
N PRO A 138 -5.82 18.99 -1.87
CA PRO A 138 -5.45 18.77 -0.48
C PRO A 138 -5.25 17.28 -0.19
N PHE A 139 -4.26 16.93 0.65
CA PHE A 139 -3.86 15.53 0.87
C PHE A 139 -4.99 14.59 1.27
N HIS A 140 -5.94 15.05 2.10
CA HIS A 140 -7.06 14.21 2.51
C HIS A 140 -7.98 13.80 1.34
N ILE A 141 -8.21 14.68 0.36
CA ILE A 141 -8.96 14.34 -0.85
C ILE A 141 -8.10 13.47 -1.76
N TYR A 142 -6.82 13.82 -1.91
CA TYR A 142 -5.88 13.06 -2.71
C TYR A 142 -5.84 11.59 -2.27
N ILE A 143 -5.67 11.32 -0.98
CA ILE A 143 -5.63 9.97 -0.40
C ILE A 143 -6.92 9.19 -0.69
N LEU A 144 -8.08 9.84 -0.61
CA LEU A 144 -9.36 9.19 -0.91
C LEU A 144 -9.45 8.78 -2.39
N ASP A 145 -8.88 9.58 -3.29
CA ASP A 145 -8.89 9.32 -4.72
C ASP A 145 -7.82 8.30 -5.15
N THR A 146 -6.70 8.21 -4.42
CA THR A 146 -5.52 7.46 -4.84
C THR A 146 -5.18 6.25 -3.96
N ALA A 147 -5.83 6.04 -2.82
CA ALA A 147 -5.57 4.85 -2.02
C ALA A 147 -6.01 3.57 -2.74
N THR A 148 -5.15 2.55 -2.78
CA THR A 148 -5.46 1.21 -3.30
C THR A 148 -4.98 0.13 -2.34
N THR A 149 -5.53 -1.08 -2.50
CA THR A 149 -5.11 -2.29 -1.79
C THR A 149 -3.69 -2.72 -2.18
N GLU A 150 -2.93 -3.23 -1.20
CA GLU A 150 -1.68 -3.97 -1.44
C GLU A 150 -1.88 -5.46 -1.69
N TYR A 151 -3.13 -5.94 -1.66
CA TYR A 151 -3.47 -7.36 -1.69
C TYR A 151 -2.90 -8.15 -0.48
N HIS A 152 -2.83 -7.51 0.69
CA HIS A 152 -2.36 -8.10 1.96
C HIS A 152 -3.53 -8.36 2.93
N SER A 153 -4.64 -8.86 2.39
CA SER A 153 -5.84 -9.16 3.17
C SER A 153 -5.59 -10.26 4.22
N CYS A 154 -5.97 -9.99 5.47
CA CYS A 154 -5.82 -10.90 6.60
C CYS A 154 -6.97 -10.76 7.62
N GLY A 155 -6.99 -11.63 8.65
CA GLY A 155 -7.88 -11.49 9.80
C GLY A 155 -9.37 -11.68 9.49
N THR A 156 -9.72 -12.53 8.52
CA THR A 156 -11.10 -13.01 8.28
C THR A 156 -11.46 -14.11 9.26
N THR A 157 -10.51 -14.98 9.61
CA THR A 157 -10.60 -16.00 10.67
C THR A 157 -9.52 -15.73 11.72
N ALA A 158 -9.77 -14.80 12.63
CA ALA A 158 -8.78 -14.39 13.62
C ALA A 158 -8.53 -15.48 14.67
N MET A 159 -7.25 -15.68 15.00
CA MET A 159 -6.79 -16.49 16.12
C MET A 159 -6.71 -15.60 17.37
N LEU A 160 -7.71 -15.73 18.26
CA LEU A 160 -7.84 -14.93 19.48
C LEU A 160 -8.39 -15.83 20.60
N PRO A 161 -8.61 -15.33 21.83
CA PRO A 161 -9.35 -16.05 22.86
C PRO A 161 -10.87 -16.00 22.62
N ARG A 162 -11.59 -17.08 22.99
CA ARG A 162 -13.03 -17.26 22.72
C ARG A 162 -13.91 -16.09 23.12
N GLU A 163 -13.59 -15.48 24.25
CA GLU A 163 -14.28 -14.34 24.84
C GLU A 163 -14.22 -13.08 23.97
N LYS A 164 -13.30 -13.02 22.99
CA LYS A 164 -13.06 -11.87 22.11
C LYS A 164 -13.67 -12.03 20.71
N GLY A 165 -14.53 -13.03 20.49
CA GLY A 165 -15.31 -13.17 19.24
C GLY A 165 -14.50 -13.69 18.06
N ASP A 166 -13.73 -14.73 18.30
CA ASP A 166 -12.73 -15.32 17.42
C ASP A 166 -13.28 -16.48 16.56
N ALA A 167 -12.46 -16.89 15.58
CA ALA A 167 -12.79 -18.03 14.73
C ALA A 167 -12.09 -19.31 15.18
N VAL A 168 -10.83 -19.20 15.62
CA VAL A 168 -9.95 -20.34 15.94
C VAL A 168 -9.08 -20.09 17.17
N ASP A 169 -8.69 -21.17 17.85
CA ASP A 169 -7.77 -21.17 18.99
C ASP A 169 -6.29 -21.14 18.56
N GLU A 170 -5.37 -21.15 19.52
CA GLU A 170 -3.92 -21.15 19.26
C GLU A 170 -3.39 -22.39 18.53
N LYS A 171 -4.21 -23.44 18.42
CA LYS A 171 -3.93 -24.67 17.65
C LYS A 171 -4.62 -24.65 16.29
N LEU A 172 -5.21 -23.52 15.90
CA LEU A 172 -5.97 -23.33 14.67
C LEU A 172 -7.26 -24.17 14.60
N ILE A 173 -7.79 -24.57 15.76
CA ILE A 173 -9.05 -25.31 15.88
C ILE A 173 -10.18 -24.31 16.06
N THR A 174 -11.26 -24.49 15.30
CA THR A 174 -12.45 -23.66 15.43
C THR A 174 -13.14 -23.87 16.77
N HIS A 175 -13.57 -22.81 17.43
CA HIS A 175 -14.26 -22.89 18.73
C HIS A 175 -15.63 -23.58 18.69
N THR A 176 -16.22 -23.72 17.51
CA THR A 176 -17.59 -24.19 17.30
C THR A 176 -17.72 -25.64 16.86
N VAL A 177 -16.65 -26.44 16.83
CA VAL A 177 -16.73 -27.81 16.28
C VAL A 177 -16.40 -28.89 17.31
N PRO A 178 -17.41 -29.72 17.63
CA PRO A 178 -17.26 -31.17 17.53
C PRO A 178 -18.20 -31.68 16.44
N ILE A 179 -17.68 -31.97 15.25
CA ILE A 179 -18.39 -32.85 14.32
C ILE A 179 -18.09 -34.26 14.82
N ALA A 180 -18.97 -34.76 15.70
CA ALA A 180 -19.13 -36.19 15.86
C ALA A 180 -19.73 -36.70 14.55
N CYS A 181 -18.90 -37.33 13.70
CA CYS A 181 -19.44 -38.20 12.65
C CYS A 181 -20.12 -39.37 13.33
N ALA A 182 -21.45 -39.46 13.20
CA ALA A 182 -22.22 -40.67 13.44
C ALA A 182 -22.12 -41.60 12.22
#